data_AF-A0A2V8YQE9-F1
#
_entry.id   AF-A0A2V8YQE9-F1
#
_cell.length_a   1.000
_cell.length_b   1.000
_cell.length_c   1.000
_cell.angle_alpha   90.00
_cell.angle_beta   90.00
_cell.angle_gamma   90.00
#
_symmetry.space_group_name_H-M   'P 1'
#
loop_
_entity.id
_entity.type
_entity.pdbx_description
1 polymer ?
#
loop_
_entity_poly.entity_id
_entity_poly.type
_entity_poly.pdbx_seq_one_letter_code
_entity_poly.pdbx_strand_id
1 'polypeptide(L)'
;MPMRVIPDENQPSAAIEIPLEKPLPDYDLEELEQPTPRDVDGILVQQGFRDLVDDARGILTELIAAPPPEQHVDEDVLEIDLAPRPHPLEITQLTGAICPTEDEVYRPGLWIVLFDPVARPRFSLPEATLKRISFIARELVKRLQLA
;
A
#
# COMPACT_ATOMS: atom_id res chain seq x y z
N MET A 1 7.08 10.90 6.28
CA MET A 1 7.75 9.60 6.51
C MET A 1 7.52 8.79 5.26
N PRO A 2 8.53 8.14 4.68
CA PRO A 2 8.31 7.37 3.46
C PRO A 2 7.42 6.16 3.74
N MET A 3 6.69 5.73 2.71
CA MET A 3 5.95 4.46 2.65
C MET A 3 6.79 3.29 3.20
N ARG A 4 6.20 2.46 4.07
CA ARG A 4 6.86 1.30 4.69
C ARG A 4 6.15 0.00 4.33
N VAL A 5 6.92 -1.06 4.13
CA VAL A 5 6.42 -2.44 4.01
C VAL A 5 6.98 -3.24 5.18
N ILE A 6 6.10 -3.82 5.98
CA ILE A 6 6.40 -4.51 7.23
C ILE A 6 5.95 -5.98 7.07
N PRO A 7 6.87 -6.93 6.86
CA PRO A 7 6.51 -8.34 6.82
C PRO A 7 6.03 -8.83 8.20
N ASP A 8 5.03 -9.72 8.22
CA ASP A 8 4.73 -10.49 9.43
C ASP A 8 5.74 -11.65 9.53
N GLU A 9 6.40 -11.79 10.68
CA GLU A 9 7.40 -12.84 10.90
C GLU A 9 6.77 -14.25 10.96
N ASN A 10 5.51 -14.33 11.41
CA ASN A 10 4.82 -15.57 11.73
C ASN A 10 3.57 -15.80 10.88
N GLN A 11 3.35 -14.99 9.84
CA GLN A 11 2.24 -15.16 8.90
C GLN A 11 2.69 -14.81 7.48
N PRO A 12 2.11 -15.45 6.45
CA PRO A 12 2.40 -15.10 5.07
C PRO A 12 1.65 -13.83 4.66
N SER A 13 1.90 -12.75 5.38
CA SER A 13 1.33 -11.43 5.12
C SER A 13 2.36 -10.33 5.31
N ALA A 14 2.13 -9.19 4.68
CA ALA A 14 2.85 -7.96 4.96
C ALA A 14 1.88 -6.80 5.11
N ALA A 15 2.16 -5.95 6.09
CA ALA A 15 1.51 -4.65 6.23
C ALA A 15 2.23 -3.59 5.39
N ILE A 16 1.48 -2.65 4.88
CA ILE A 16 1.97 -1.49 4.14
C ILE A 16 1.37 -0.27 4.81
N GLU A 17 2.24 0.67 5.17
CA GLU A 17 1.85 1.94 5.75
C GLU A 17 2.22 3.08 4.80
N ILE A 18 1.22 3.87 4.43
CA ILE A 18 1.35 4.97 3.48
C ILE A 18 0.82 6.25 4.15
N PRO A 19 1.69 7.07 4.75
CA PRO A 19 1.26 8.35 5.29
C PRO A 19 0.90 9.31 4.14
N LEU A 20 -0.11 10.14 4.37
CA LEU A 20 -0.44 11.24 3.46
C LEU A 20 0.57 12.37 3.65
N GLU A 21 1.42 12.61 2.64
CA GLU A 21 2.48 13.61 2.75
C GLU A 21 2.11 14.97 2.15
N LYS A 22 1.12 15.00 1.26
CA LYS A 22 0.68 16.20 0.53
C LYS A 22 -0.84 16.32 0.61
N PRO A 23 -1.38 17.55 0.60
CA PRO A 23 -2.82 17.75 0.51
C PRO A 23 -3.38 17.10 -0.75
N LEU A 24 -4.56 16.50 -0.64
CA LEU A 24 -5.28 15.89 -1.74
C LEU A 24 -6.60 16.64 -1.95
N PRO A 25 -6.61 17.71 -2.77
CA PRO A 25 -7.80 18.52 -2.99
C PRO A 25 -8.94 17.74 -3.67
N ASP A 26 -8.61 16.70 -4.46
CA ASP A 26 -9.61 15.84 -5.12
C ASP A 26 -10.49 15.07 -4.12
N TYR A 27 -10.01 14.93 -2.87
CA TYR A 27 -10.73 14.29 -1.77
C TYR A 27 -11.08 15.29 -0.65
N ASP A 28 -11.03 16.59 -0.91
CA ASP A 28 -11.22 17.64 0.11
C ASP A 28 -10.28 17.51 1.33
N LEU A 29 -9.11 16.88 1.16
CA LEU A 29 -8.13 16.64 2.21
C LEU A 29 -6.99 17.67 2.15
N GLU A 30 -7.24 18.89 2.64
CA GLU A 30 -6.28 20.00 2.58
C GLU A 30 -5.35 20.06 3.80
N GLU A 31 -5.89 19.91 5.02
CA GLU A 31 -5.15 20.03 6.28
C GLU A 31 -4.89 18.65 6.92
N LEU A 32 -3.75 18.06 6.58
CA LEU A 32 -3.39 16.70 7.00
C LEU A 32 -2.59 16.66 8.31
N GLU A 33 -1.84 17.71 8.60
CA GLU A 33 -1.00 17.80 9.78
C GLU A 33 -1.82 18.24 10.98
N GLN A 34 -1.85 17.39 11.99
CA GLN A 34 -2.63 17.61 13.20
C GLN A 34 -1.75 17.51 14.44
N PRO A 35 -2.01 18.36 15.46
CA PRO A 35 -1.22 18.36 16.69
C PRO A 35 -1.58 17.20 17.61
N THR A 36 -2.74 16.56 17.43
CA THR A 36 -3.15 15.41 18.23
C THR A 36 -3.73 14.28 17.37
N PRO A 37 -3.61 13.01 17.81
CA PRO A 37 -4.24 11.89 17.12
C PRO A 37 -5.76 12.02 16.99
N ARG A 38 -6.41 12.67 17.96
CA ARG A 38 -7.86 12.84 18.01
C ARG A 38 -8.37 13.74 16.89
N ASP A 39 -7.55 14.71 16.48
CA ASP A 39 -7.88 15.58 15.36
C ASP A 39 -7.75 14.81 14.03
N VAL A 40 -6.81 13.86 13.94
CA VAL A 40 -6.69 12.93 12.81
C VAL A 40 -7.89 11.99 12.71
N ASP A 41 -8.41 11.48 13.84
CA ASP A 41 -9.64 10.67 13.84
C ASP A 41 -10.79 11.40 13.14
N GLY A 42 -10.88 12.72 13.35
CA GLY A 42 -11.85 13.58 12.66
C GLY A 42 -11.71 13.54 11.15
N ILE A 43 -10.47 13.48 10.63
CA ILE A 43 -10.17 13.35 9.20
C ILE A 43 -10.50 11.95 8.68
N LEU A 44 -10.11 10.90 9.42
CA LEU A 44 -10.33 9.51 9.00
C LEU A 44 -11.82 9.14 8.83
N VAL A 45 -12.72 9.87 9.48
CA VAL A 45 -14.17 9.68 9.33
C VAL A 45 -14.81 10.56 8.25
N GLN A 46 -14.08 11.51 7.66
CA GLN A 46 -14.57 12.37 6.58
C GLN A 46 -14.92 11.56 5.34
N GLN A 47 -15.87 12.08 4.55
CA GLN A 47 -16.27 11.44 3.31
C GLN A 47 -15.10 11.32 2.34
N GLY A 48 -14.33 12.39 2.13
CA GLY A 48 -13.18 12.38 1.24
C GLY A 48 -12.13 11.33 1.58
N PHE A 49 -11.87 11.09 2.88
CA PHE A 49 -10.98 10.01 3.29
C PHE A 49 -11.55 8.62 2.99
N ARG A 50 -12.87 8.42 3.12
CA ARG A 50 -13.52 7.16 2.74
C ARG A 50 -13.45 6.93 1.23
N ASP A 51 -13.66 7.98 0.45
CA ASP A 51 -13.56 7.93 -1.01
C ASP A 51 -12.12 7.55 -1.42
N LEU A 52 -11.10 8.12 -0.77
CA LEU A 52 -9.70 7.73 -0.95
C LEU A 52 -9.46 6.24 -0.63
N VAL A 53 -10.02 5.73 0.46
CA VAL A 53 -9.91 4.31 0.86
C VAL A 53 -10.56 3.40 -0.17
N ASP A 54 -11.72 3.78 -0.71
CA ASP A 54 -12.43 3.02 -1.73
C ASP A 54 -11.69 3.02 -3.08
N ASP A 55 -11.16 4.17 -3.51
CA ASP A 55 -10.34 4.28 -4.72
C ASP A 55 -9.03 3.50 -4.57
N ALA A 56 -8.38 3.58 -3.41
CA ALA A 56 -7.20 2.79 -3.10
C ALA A 56 -7.49 1.29 -3.20
N ARG A 57 -8.66 0.84 -2.74
CA ARG A 57 -9.08 -0.57 -2.87
C ARG A 57 -9.28 -0.98 -4.32
N GLY A 58 -9.93 -0.13 -5.12
CA GLY A 58 -10.15 -0.37 -6.55
C GLY A 58 -8.84 -0.52 -7.31
N ILE A 59 -7.94 0.46 -7.17
CA ILE A 59 -6.62 0.46 -7.81
C ILE A 59 -5.77 -0.71 -7.33
N LEU A 60 -5.76 -0.99 -6.02
CA LEU A 60 -4.98 -2.09 -5.48
C LEU A 60 -5.46 -3.45 -6.01
N THR A 61 -6.78 -3.63 -6.15
CA THR A 61 -7.36 -4.85 -6.73
C THR A 61 -6.92 -5.03 -8.18
N GLU A 62 -6.90 -3.95 -8.97
CA GLU A 62 -6.39 -3.96 -10.33
C GLU A 62 -4.89 -4.33 -10.37
N LEU A 63 -4.06 -3.69 -9.54
CA LEU A 63 -2.62 -3.94 -9.47
C LEU A 63 -2.27 -5.36 -9.00
N ILE A 64 -3.10 -5.95 -8.14
CA ILE A 64 -2.93 -7.33 -7.69
C ILE A 64 -3.30 -8.32 -8.81
N ALA A 65 -4.39 -8.06 -9.55
CA ALA A 65 -4.88 -8.91 -10.62
C ALA A 65 -4.00 -8.84 -11.88
N ALA A 66 -3.48 -7.65 -12.18
CA ALA A 66 -2.60 -7.37 -13.30
C ALA A 66 -1.37 -6.59 -12.80
N PRO A 67 -0.40 -7.27 -12.16
CA PRO A 67 0.82 -6.61 -11.72
C PRO A 67 1.50 -5.94 -12.92
N PRO A 68 1.99 -4.69 -12.77
CA PRO A 68 2.67 -4.01 -13.86
C PRO A 68 3.88 -4.85 -14.31
N PRO A 69 4.20 -4.87 -15.61
CA PRO A 69 5.36 -5.62 -16.09
C PRO A 69 6.61 -5.10 -15.39
N GLU A 70 7.38 -5.98 -14.75
CA GLU A 70 8.70 -5.64 -14.26
C GLU A 70 9.51 -5.16 -15.47
N GLN A 71 9.94 -3.89 -15.47
CA GLN A 71 10.85 -3.38 -16.50
C GLN A 71 12.23 -4.03 -16.28
N HIS A 72 12.38 -5.27 -16.75
CA HIS A 72 13.69 -5.83 -17.03
C HIS A 72 14.24 -5.08 -18.26
N VAL A 73 15.16 -4.14 -18.00
CA VAL A 73 16.08 -3.61 -19.02
C VAL A 73 17.14 -4.68 -19.27
N ASP A 74 16.76 -5.73 -20.00
CA ASP A 74 17.71 -6.54 -20.76
C ASP A 74 17.23 -6.48 -22.23
N GLU A 75 17.96 -5.69 -23.02
CA GLU A 75 17.90 -5.79 -24.47
C GLU A 75 18.38 -7.20 -24.86
N ASP A 76 17.65 -7.86 -25.77
CA ASP A 76 17.84 -9.23 -26.23
C ASP A 76 17.46 -10.34 -25.24
N VAL A 77 16.19 -10.78 -25.28
CA VAL A 77 15.74 -12.09 -25.82
C VAL A 77 14.23 -12.18 -25.55
N LEU A 78 13.44 -12.56 -26.57
CA LEU A 78 12.04 -12.97 -26.40
C LEU A 78 12.00 -14.32 -25.65
N GLU A 79 12.31 -14.33 -24.36
CA GLU A 79 11.99 -15.45 -23.49
C GLU A 79 10.47 -15.45 -23.30
N ILE A 80 9.83 -16.46 -23.88
CA ILE A 80 8.45 -16.81 -23.55
C ILE A 80 8.44 -17.04 -22.04
N ASP A 81 7.82 -16.12 -21.31
CA ASP A 81 7.72 -16.12 -19.85
C ASP A 81 6.93 -17.35 -19.37
N LEU A 82 7.66 -18.46 -19.26
CA LEU A 82 7.21 -19.76 -18.75
C LEU A 82 7.28 -19.81 -17.21
N ALA A 83 7.69 -18.71 -16.57
CA ALA A 83 7.65 -18.62 -15.12
C ALA A 83 6.17 -18.72 -14.68
N PRO A 84 5.86 -19.54 -13.66
CA PRO A 84 4.51 -19.58 -13.12
C PRO A 84 4.14 -18.17 -12.66
N ARG A 85 3.06 -17.61 -13.22
CA ARG A 85 2.56 -16.29 -12.81
C ARG A 85 2.39 -16.30 -11.30
N PRO A 86 2.95 -15.33 -10.58
CA PRO A 86 2.86 -15.31 -9.13
C PRO A 86 1.38 -15.25 -8.75
N HIS A 87 0.99 -16.07 -7.77
CA HIS A 87 -0.40 -16.14 -7.33
C HIS A 87 -0.89 -14.76 -6.87
N PRO A 88 -2.16 -14.42 -7.10
CA PRO A 88 -2.70 -13.14 -6.67
C PRO A 88 -2.63 -13.05 -5.14
N LEU A 89 -2.14 -11.91 -4.66
CA LEU A 89 -2.21 -11.57 -3.23
C LEU A 89 -3.67 -11.23 -2.88
N GLU A 90 -4.04 -11.39 -1.62
CA GLU A 90 -5.37 -11.02 -1.13
C GLU A 90 -5.28 -9.79 -0.23
N ILE A 91 -6.24 -8.89 -0.35
CA ILE A 91 -6.37 -7.73 0.54
C ILE A 91 -7.11 -8.19 1.79
N THR A 92 -6.37 -8.45 2.87
CA THR A 92 -6.96 -8.83 4.17
C THR A 92 -7.52 -7.63 4.91
N GLN A 93 -6.83 -6.50 4.82
CA GLN A 93 -7.25 -5.25 5.43
C GLN A 93 -6.83 -4.06 4.55
N LEU A 94 -7.69 -3.05 4.48
CA LEU A 94 -7.37 -1.75 3.93
C LEU A 94 -8.22 -0.73 4.69
N THR A 95 -7.56 0.09 5.51
CA THR A 95 -8.19 1.05 6.43
C THR A 95 -7.38 2.33 6.54
N GLY A 96 -7.94 3.35 7.19
CA GLY A 96 -7.18 4.51 7.64
C GLY A 96 -6.24 4.18 8.80
N ALA A 97 -5.19 4.99 8.94
CA ALA A 97 -4.22 4.94 10.02
C ALA A 97 -3.79 6.33 10.44
N ILE A 98 -3.26 6.41 11.67
CA ILE A 98 -2.63 7.61 12.21
C ILE A 98 -1.13 7.37 12.18
N CYS A 99 -0.44 8.16 11.37
CA CYS A 99 1.01 8.09 11.18
C CYS A 99 1.68 9.22 11.97
N PRO A 100 2.40 8.92 13.07
CA PRO A 100 3.16 9.92 13.81
C PRO A 100 4.43 10.31 13.03
N THR A 101 4.78 11.59 13.04
CA THR A 101 6.06 12.10 12.57
C THR A 101 7.03 12.31 13.75
N GLU A 102 8.30 12.58 13.45
CA GLU A 102 9.34 12.81 14.46
C GLU A 102 9.09 14.06 15.31
N ASP A 103 8.30 15.02 14.80
CA ASP A 103 8.05 16.33 15.42
C ASP A 103 6.74 16.38 16.25
N GLU A 104 6.24 15.23 16.74
CA GLU A 104 4.95 15.11 17.44
C GLU A 104 3.73 15.59 16.61
N VAL A 105 3.87 15.66 15.29
CA VAL A 105 2.77 15.92 14.35
C VAL A 105 2.19 14.59 13.88
N TYR A 106 0.87 14.53 13.78
CA TYR A 106 0.14 13.35 13.35
C TYR A 106 -0.46 13.60 11.98
N ARG A 107 -0.37 12.59 11.11
CA ARG A 107 -0.98 12.63 9.78
C ARG A 107 -1.89 11.43 9.58
N PRO A 108 -2.99 11.57 8.81
CA PRO A 108 -3.72 10.41 8.34
C PRO A 108 -2.86 9.62 7.33
N GLY A 109 -3.18 8.35 7.14
CA GLY A 109 -2.52 7.48 6.17
C GLY A 109 -3.34 6.24 5.88
N LEU A 110 -2.87 5.42 4.95
CA LEU A 110 -3.45 4.12 4.62
C LEU A 110 -2.68 3.00 5.32
N TRP A 111 -3.42 2.06 5.90
CA TRP A 111 -2.91 0.79 6.39
C TRP A 111 -3.49 -0.35 5.59
N ILE A 112 -2.63 -1.08 4.90
CA ILE A 112 -2.99 -2.16 3.99
C ILE A 112 -2.31 -3.43 4.45
N VAL A 113 -3.04 -4.55 4.50
CA VAL A 113 -2.47 -5.87 4.79
C VAL A 113 -2.72 -6.76 3.60
N LEU A 114 -1.63 -7.23 2.99
CA LEU A 114 -1.66 -8.18 1.89
C LEU A 114 -1.24 -9.56 2.38
N PHE A 115 -1.97 -10.58 1.95
CA PHE A 115 -1.74 -11.99 2.29
C PHE A 115 -1.44 -12.81 1.03
N ASP A 116 -0.53 -13.77 1.14
CA ASP A 116 -0.24 -14.73 0.07
C ASP A 116 -0.89 -16.08 0.41
N PRO A 117 -1.98 -16.48 -0.29
CA PRO A 117 -2.73 -17.69 0.03
C PRO A 117 -1.99 -18.99 -0.27
N VAL A 118 -0.92 -18.95 -1.08
CA VAL A 118 -0.15 -20.15 -1.43
C VAL A 118 1.16 -20.27 -0.64
N ALA A 119 1.54 -19.22 0.08
CA ALA A 119 2.72 -19.25 0.93
C ALA A 119 2.51 -20.16 2.15
N ARG A 120 3.64 -20.62 2.71
CA ARG A 120 3.60 -21.57 3.82
C ARG A 120 2.97 -20.91 5.05
N PRO A 121 1.93 -21.52 5.65
CA PRO A 121 1.36 -21.01 6.90
C PRO A 121 2.43 -20.94 7.98
N ARG A 122 2.39 -19.89 8.81
CA ARG A 122 3.33 -19.65 9.93
C ARG A 122 4.76 -19.28 9.53
N PHE A 123 4.97 -18.91 8.28
CA PHE A 123 6.24 -18.36 7.81
C PHE A 123 6.03 -16.99 7.22
N SER A 124 7.03 -16.12 7.40
CA SER A 124 7.10 -14.83 6.73
C SER A 124 7.13 -14.99 5.21
N LEU A 125 6.69 -13.95 4.50
CA LEU A 125 6.70 -13.91 3.04
C LEU A 125 8.13 -14.01 2.49
N PRO A 126 8.34 -14.72 1.37
CA PRO A 126 9.61 -14.71 0.66
C PRO A 126 10.00 -13.31 0.19
N GLU A 127 11.30 -13.04 0.09
CA GLU A 127 11.84 -11.75 -0.35
C GLU A 127 11.30 -11.31 -1.73
N ALA A 128 11.09 -12.26 -2.64
CA ALA A 128 10.50 -11.99 -3.95
C ALA A 128 9.07 -11.43 -3.85
N THR A 129 8.25 -12.00 -2.96
CA THR A 129 6.88 -11.51 -2.70
C THR A 129 6.91 -10.13 -2.04
N LEU A 130 7.85 -9.87 -1.12
CA LEU A 130 8.01 -8.55 -0.50
C LEU A 130 8.45 -7.47 -1.50
N LYS A 131 9.32 -7.81 -2.46
CA LYS A 131 9.69 -6.90 -3.57
C LYS A 131 8.47 -6.58 -4.44
N ARG A 132 7.67 -7.59 -4.79
CA ARG A 132 6.41 -7.40 -5.53
C ARG A 132 5.43 -6.50 -4.76
N ILE A 133 5.25 -6.73 -3.46
CA ILE A 133 4.41 -5.88 -2.60
C ILE A 133 4.91 -4.44 -2.59
N SER A 134 6.23 -4.25 -2.48
CA SER A 134 6.84 -2.92 -2.51
C SER A 134 6.61 -2.21 -3.85
N PHE A 135 6.64 -2.94 -4.96
CA PHE A 135 6.36 -2.39 -6.29
C PHE A 135 4.89 -2.00 -6.46
N ILE A 136 3.97 -2.89 -6.06
CA ILE A 136 2.52 -2.61 -6.04
C ILE A 136 2.23 -1.36 -5.18
N ALA A 137 2.84 -1.26 -4.00
CA ALA A 137 2.65 -0.12 -3.10
C ALA A 137 3.14 1.20 -3.73
N ARG A 138 4.28 1.19 -4.43
CA ARG A 138 4.80 2.37 -5.14
C ARG A 138 3.88 2.81 -6.28
N GLU A 139 3.38 1.87 -7.07
CA GLU A 139 2.43 2.19 -8.14
C GLU A 139 1.09 2.69 -7.59
N LEU A 140 0.64 2.15 -6.45
CA LEU A 140 -0.54 2.67 -5.74
C LEU A 140 -0.33 4.13 -5.31
N VAL A 141 0.80 4.44 -4.66
CA VAL A 141 1.17 5.81 -4.25
C VAL A 141 1.17 6.76 -5.45
N LYS A 142 1.73 6.32 -6.58
CA LYS A 142 1.80 7.11 -7.81
C LYS A 142 0.43 7.36 -8.42
N ARG A 143 -0.43 6.34 -8.52
CA ARG A 143 -1.77 6.46 -9.10
C ARG A 143 -2.70 7.33 -8.24
N LEU A 144 -2.57 7.24 -6.92
CA LEU A 144 -3.32 8.05 -5.96
C LEU A 144 -2.68 9.42 -5.67
N GLN A 145 -1.52 9.72 -6.26
CA GLN A 145 -0.79 10.99 -6.09
C GLN A 145 -0.46 11.33 -4.62
N LEU A 146 -0.14 10.31 -3.81
CA LEU A 146 0.08 10.48 -2.36
C LEU A 146 1.45 11.07 -1.99
N ALA A 147 2.41 11.07 -2.93
CA ALA A 147 3.81 11.49 -2.72
C ALA A 147 4.41 12.23 -3.92
#